data_AF-A0A7C6RYB1-F1
#
_entry.id   AF-A0A7C6RYB1-F1
#
_cell.length_a   1.000
_cell.length_b   1.000
_cell.length_c   1.000
_cell.angle_alpha   90.00
_cell.angle_beta   90.00
_cell.angle_gamma   90.00
#
_symmetry.space_group_name_H-M   'P 1'
#
loop_
_entity.id
_entity.type
_entity.pdbx_description
1 polymer ?
#
loop_
_entity_poly.entity_id
_entity_poly.type
_entity_poly.pdbx_seq_one_letter_code
_entity_poly.pdbx_strand_id
1 'polypeptide(L)'
;MARSKRHHYVPQGLQKYFCNEAGQIWYTKRASLSEEFETIEPRNTKSAFQERNFYTVLSDLDKPSDEIEREFYGVVDDQVGKTLAEVVEITKHGKAPRFHGEPLDSFKNLVLALHHRSVDITKDHNEFEIGEAIIESTIADASAKLGLTADEALKQLRFPDPKHLGRNVRVRAQTVEPKLALEGSVAQFG
;
A
#
# COMPACT_ATOMS: atom_id res chain seq x y z
N MET A 1 -9.16 17.33 10.75
CA MET A 1 -9.39 16.78 9.39
C MET A 1 -9.99 15.39 9.52
N ALA A 2 -10.99 15.05 8.70
CA ALA A 2 -11.64 13.74 8.78
C ALA A 2 -10.73 12.65 8.17
N ARG A 3 -10.49 11.57 8.92
CA ARG A 3 -9.68 10.41 8.49
C ARG A 3 -10.41 9.65 7.40
N SER A 4 -9.75 9.36 6.27
CA SER A 4 -10.29 8.39 5.31
C SER A 4 -10.30 7.01 5.99
N LYS A 5 -11.39 6.23 5.91
CA LYS A 5 -11.41 4.82 6.40
C LYS A 5 -11.06 3.82 5.29
N ARG A 6 -10.64 4.34 4.14
CA ARG A 6 -10.61 3.68 2.83
C ARG A 6 -9.28 4.07 2.18
N HIS A 7 -8.32 3.15 2.17
CA HIS A 7 -6.93 3.44 1.83
C HIS A 7 -6.44 2.67 0.61
N HIS A 8 -6.89 1.43 0.41
CA HIS A 8 -6.50 0.74 -0.81
C HIS A 8 -7.38 1.17 -1.99
N TYR A 9 -6.73 1.49 -3.11
CA TYR A 9 -7.37 1.83 -4.37
C TYR A 9 -6.62 1.18 -5.51
N VAL A 10 -7.35 0.74 -6.54
CA VAL A 10 -6.78 0.68 -7.89
C VAL A 10 -6.36 2.10 -8.28
N PRO A 11 -5.14 2.35 -8.79
CA PRO A 11 -4.70 3.70 -9.17
C PRO A 11 -5.74 4.40 -10.04
N GLN A 12 -6.05 5.68 -9.75
CA GLN A 12 -7.14 6.39 -10.44
C GLN A 12 -6.96 6.42 -11.96
N GLY A 13 -5.71 6.54 -12.42
CA GLY A 13 -5.37 6.50 -13.85
C GLY A 13 -5.72 5.16 -14.53
N LEU A 14 -5.75 4.06 -13.77
CA LEU A 14 -6.14 2.73 -14.24
C LEU A 14 -7.65 2.51 -14.18
N GLN A 15 -8.35 3.09 -13.21
CA GLN A 15 -9.79 2.87 -13.01
C GLN A 15 -10.62 3.19 -14.26
N LYS A 16 -10.28 4.25 -15.01
CA LYS A 16 -11.02 4.67 -16.21
C LYS A 16 -11.12 3.59 -17.30
N TYR A 17 -10.20 2.64 -17.34
CA TYR A 17 -10.19 1.56 -18.34
C TYR A 17 -11.11 0.39 -17.98
N PHE A 18 -11.57 0.32 -16.73
CA PHE A 18 -12.47 -0.74 -16.25
C PHE A 18 -13.91 -0.25 -16.12
N CYS A 19 -14.16 1.04 -16.36
CA CYS A 19 -15.47 1.66 -16.20
C CYS A 19 -16.34 1.54 -17.47
N ASN A 20 -17.65 1.43 -17.26
CA ASN A 20 -18.65 1.74 -18.28
C ASN A 20 -18.73 3.26 -18.55
N GLU A 21 -19.59 3.68 -19.48
CA GLU A 21 -19.80 5.09 -19.85
C GLU A 21 -20.22 5.98 -18.66
N ALA A 22 -20.83 5.39 -17.63
CA ALA A 22 -21.23 6.07 -16.40
C ALA A 22 -20.13 6.07 -15.31
N GLY A 23 -18.93 5.56 -15.59
CA GLY A 23 -17.84 5.52 -14.62
C GLY A 23 -17.95 4.37 -13.58
N GLN A 24 -18.73 3.32 -13.87
CA GLN A 24 -18.97 2.19 -12.97
C GLN A 24 -18.27 0.92 -13.44
N ILE A 25 -17.85 0.06 -12.52
CA ILE A 25 -17.34 -1.28 -12.83
C ILE A 25 -18.40 -2.34 -12.59
N TRP A 26 -18.34 -3.43 -13.35
CA TRP A 26 -19.09 -4.64 -13.02
C TRP A 26 -18.35 -5.38 -11.90
N TYR A 27 -19.01 -5.58 -10.76
CA TYR A 27 -18.43 -6.17 -9.57
C TYR A 27 -19.25 -7.39 -9.13
N THR A 28 -18.54 -8.42 -8.66
CA THR A 28 -19.11 -9.55 -7.93
C THR A 28 -18.15 -9.94 -6.81
N LYS A 29 -18.67 -10.58 -5.75
CA LYS A 29 -17.88 -11.16 -4.67
C LYS A 29 -18.36 -12.58 -4.40
N ARG A 30 -17.50 -13.41 -3.80
CA ARG A 30 -17.94 -14.71 -3.29
C ARG A 30 -18.96 -14.50 -2.19
N ALA A 31 -20.04 -15.30 -2.23
CA ALA A 31 -20.94 -15.39 -1.11
C ALA A 31 -20.17 -15.95 0.09
N SER A 32 -20.35 -15.35 1.27
CA SER A 32 -19.49 -15.55 2.44
C SER A 32 -19.41 -16.98 2.98
N LEU A 33 -20.25 -17.90 2.48
CA LEU A 33 -20.40 -19.27 2.96
C LEU A 33 -20.49 -20.31 1.82
N SER A 34 -20.35 -19.91 0.55
CA SER A 34 -20.38 -20.84 -0.59
C SER A 34 -19.25 -20.55 -1.57
N GLU A 35 -18.97 -21.50 -2.46
CA GLU A 35 -18.07 -21.28 -3.59
C GLU A 35 -18.71 -20.46 -4.71
N GLU A 36 -19.99 -20.07 -4.55
CA GLU A 36 -20.74 -19.33 -5.54
C GLU A 36 -20.46 -17.83 -5.46
N PHE A 37 -20.52 -17.19 -6.62
CA PHE A 37 -20.41 -15.74 -6.74
C PHE A 37 -21.79 -15.10 -6.65
N GLU A 38 -21.87 -13.95 -5.99
CA GLU A 38 -23.07 -13.12 -5.99
C GLU A 38 -23.36 -12.57 -7.40
N THR A 39 -24.59 -12.11 -7.63
CA THR A 39 -25.00 -11.49 -8.90
C THR A 39 -24.08 -10.32 -9.26
N ILE A 40 -23.63 -10.29 -10.50
CA ILE A 40 -22.81 -9.20 -11.04
C ILE A 40 -23.65 -7.91 -11.08
N GLU A 41 -23.14 -6.84 -10.49
CA GLU A 41 -23.84 -5.56 -10.41
C GLU A 41 -22.90 -4.38 -10.73
N PRO A 42 -23.41 -3.29 -11.32
CA PRO A 42 -22.62 -2.10 -11.56
C PRO A 42 -22.37 -1.38 -10.23
N ARG A 43 -21.11 -1.11 -9.91
CA ARG A 43 -20.68 -0.42 -8.69
C ARG A 43 -19.75 0.75 -9.01
N ASN A 44 -19.77 1.76 -8.15
CA ASN A 44 -18.81 2.85 -8.25
C ASN A 44 -17.39 2.34 -7.94
N THR A 45 -16.42 2.67 -8.79
CA THR A 45 -15.01 2.25 -8.61
C THR A 45 -14.45 2.68 -7.28
N LYS A 46 -14.82 3.88 -6.81
CA LYS A 46 -14.41 4.38 -5.50
C LYS A 46 -14.81 3.39 -4.43
N SER A 47 -16.01 2.84 -4.43
CA SER A 47 -16.45 1.92 -3.37
C SER A 47 -16.02 0.46 -3.56
N ALA A 48 -15.82 0.00 -4.79
CA ALA A 48 -15.69 -1.42 -5.09
C ALA A 48 -14.27 -1.97 -4.93
N PHE A 49 -13.24 -1.12 -5.08
CA PHE A 49 -11.84 -1.49 -4.88
C PHE A 49 -11.27 -1.04 -3.53
N GLN A 50 -12.14 -0.70 -2.58
CA GLN A 50 -11.73 -0.17 -1.29
C GLN A 50 -11.46 -1.26 -0.27
N GLU A 51 -10.23 -1.31 0.21
CA GLU A 51 -9.92 -1.99 1.46
C GLU A 51 -9.82 -1.01 2.62
N ARG A 52 -10.41 -1.42 3.75
CA ARG A 52 -10.51 -0.60 4.96
C ARG A 52 -9.27 -0.77 5.83
N ASN A 53 -8.59 0.34 6.10
CA ASN A 53 -7.49 0.44 7.06
C ASN A 53 -6.24 -0.44 6.79
N PHE A 54 -6.03 -0.91 5.56
CA PHE A 54 -4.93 -1.85 5.24
C PHE A 54 -3.52 -1.24 5.34
N TYR A 55 -3.39 0.04 4.99
CA TYR A 55 -2.14 0.82 5.08
C TYR A 55 -2.15 1.85 6.21
N THR A 56 -3.14 1.77 7.11
CA THR A 56 -3.19 2.62 8.29
C THR A 56 -2.09 2.19 9.24
N VAL A 57 -1.19 3.12 9.54
CA VAL A 57 -0.12 2.93 10.54
C VAL A 57 -0.45 3.69 11.81
N LEU A 58 0.20 3.35 12.93
CA LEU A 58 0.13 4.14 14.15
C LEU A 58 1.20 5.24 14.10
N SER A 59 0.77 6.50 14.16
CA SER A 59 1.63 7.63 14.54
C SER A 59 1.78 7.63 16.05
N ASP A 60 3.00 7.85 16.55
CA ASP A 60 3.31 7.85 17.98
C ASP A 60 2.84 6.58 18.71
N LEU A 61 2.87 5.43 18.01
CA LEU A 61 2.47 4.10 18.47
C LEU A 61 1.01 3.90 18.92
N ASP A 62 0.19 4.94 19.06
CA ASP A 62 -1.19 4.80 19.57
C ASP A 62 -2.28 5.41 18.67
N LYS A 63 -1.92 6.27 17.71
CA LYS A 63 -2.91 6.99 16.89
C LYS A 63 -2.93 6.49 15.45
N PRO A 64 -4.04 5.94 14.95
CA PRO A 64 -4.16 5.56 13.54
C PRO A 64 -3.96 6.77 12.62
N SER A 65 -3.05 6.63 11.65
CA SER A 65 -2.59 7.63 10.70
C SER A 65 -2.68 7.08 9.27
N ASP A 66 -3.09 7.96 8.34
CA ASP A 66 -3.15 7.70 6.91
C ASP A 66 -2.02 8.38 6.12
N GLU A 67 -0.99 8.83 6.83
CA GLU A 67 0.18 9.53 6.30
C GLU A 67 0.86 8.78 5.15
N ILE A 68 1.18 7.50 5.31
CA ILE A 68 1.81 6.69 4.25
C ILE A 68 0.93 6.59 3.02
N GLU A 69 -0.39 6.44 3.21
CA GLU A 69 -1.32 6.39 2.08
C GLU A 69 -1.34 7.73 1.33
N ARG A 70 -1.39 8.84 2.05
CA ARG A 70 -1.48 10.18 1.46
C ARG A 70 -0.17 10.62 0.83
N GLU A 71 0.95 10.42 1.52
CA GLU A 71 2.22 11.08 1.25
C GLU A 71 3.16 10.20 0.43
N PHE A 72 3.04 8.88 0.51
CA PHE A 72 3.81 7.96 -0.31
C PHE A 72 2.96 7.38 -1.44
N TYR A 73 1.92 6.61 -1.12
CA TYR A 73 1.13 5.94 -2.16
C TYR A 73 0.29 6.89 -3.02
N GLY A 74 -0.15 8.02 -2.48
CA GLY A 74 -0.81 9.07 -3.25
C GLY A 74 0.10 9.66 -4.34
N VAL A 75 1.40 9.81 -4.04
CA VAL A 75 2.40 10.30 -5.00
C VAL A 75 2.71 9.22 -6.04
N VAL A 76 2.85 7.96 -5.62
CA VAL A 76 3.00 6.81 -6.54
C VAL A 76 1.83 6.73 -7.52
N ASP A 77 0.59 6.83 -7.03
CA ASP A 77 -0.62 6.74 -7.87
C ASP A 77 -0.70 7.88 -8.90
N ASP A 78 -0.33 9.10 -8.51
CA ASP A 78 -0.26 10.25 -9.41
C ASP A 78 0.79 10.03 -10.52
N GLN A 79 1.98 9.55 -10.16
CA GLN A 79 3.03 9.27 -11.14
C GLN A 79 2.64 8.17 -12.12
N VAL A 80 1.99 7.10 -11.63
CA VAL A 80 1.46 6.02 -12.48
C VAL A 80 0.45 6.59 -13.48
N GLY A 81 -0.47 7.43 -13.01
CA GLY A 81 -1.48 8.08 -13.86
C GLY A 81 -0.86 8.88 -15.00
N LYS A 82 0.15 9.70 -14.69
CA LYS A 82 0.89 10.51 -15.67
C LYS A 82 1.64 9.63 -16.68
N THR A 83 2.41 8.67 -16.18
CA THR A 83 3.23 7.77 -17.01
C THR A 83 2.37 6.96 -18.00
N LEU A 84 1.22 6.44 -17.54
CA LEU A 84 0.31 5.69 -18.40
C LEU A 84 -0.36 6.57 -19.45
N ALA A 85 -0.70 7.82 -19.12
CA ALA A 85 -1.27 8.75 -20.09
C ALA A 85 -0.29 9.02 -21.24
N GLU A 86 0.99 9.20 -20.93
CA GLU A 86 2.05 9.38 -21.93
C GLU A 86 2.25 8.14 -22.81
N VAL A 87 2.32 6.95 -22.21
CA VAL A 87 2.41 5.68 -22.94
C VAL A 87 1.25 5.53 -23.92
N VAL A 88 0.03 5.81 -23.47
CA VAL A 88 -1.16 5.76 -24.33
C VAL A 88 -1.07 6.77 -25.48
N GLU A 89 -0.57 7.97 -25.22
CA GLU A 89 -0.44 8.97 -26.27
C GLU A 89 0.63 8.59 -27.31
N ILE A 90 1.76 8.03 -26.89
CA ILE A 90 2.80 7.50 -27.79
C ILE A 90 2.22 6.40 -28.68
N THR A 91 1.47 5.46 -28.09
CA THR A 91 0.87 4.33 -28.83
C THR A 91 -0.20 4.78 -29.82
N LYS A 92 -1.03 5.78 -29.50
CA LYS A 92 -2.00 6.36 -30.45
C LYS A 92 -1.35 6.94 -31.71
N HIS A 93 -0.11 7.42 -31.60
CA HIS A 93 0.66 7.92 -32.74
C HIS A 93 1.40 6.81 -33.51
N GLY A 94 1.09 5.53 -33.24
CA GLY A 94 1.73 4.38 -33.90
C GLY A 94 3.17 4.15 -33.48
N LYS A 95 3.61 4.76 -32.38
CA LYS A 95 4.97 4.60 -31.83
C LYS A 95 4.98 3.63 -30.65
N ALA A 96 6.13 3.02 -30.39
CA ALA A 96 6.35 2.21 -29.20
C ALA A 96 7.10 3.03 -28.13
N PRO A 97 6.63 3.06 -26.87
CA PRO A 97 7.36 3.73 -25.79
C PRO A 97 8.69 3.00 -25.52
N ARG A 98 9.76 3.76 -25.29
CA ARG A 98 11.09 3.22 -24.99
C ARG A 98 11.60 3.82 -23.69
N PHE A 99 11.85 2.94 -22.72
CA PHE A 99 12.45 3.30 -21.43
C PHE A 99 13.92 2.88 -21.43
N HIS A 100 14.82 3.77 -21.04
CA HIS A 100 16.25 3.49 -20.91
C HIS A 100 16.86 4.39 -19.85
N GLY A 101 18.02 4.00 -19.31
CA GLY A 101 18.72 4.76 -18.27
C GLY A 101 17.86 4.98 -17.02
N GLU A 102 18.00 6.17 -16.43
CA GLU A 102 17.28 6.59 -15.23
C GLU A 102 15.75 6.48 -15.34
N PRO A 103 15.07 6.89 -16.44
CA PRO A 103 13.63 6.67 -16.62
C PRO A 103 13.19 5.21 -16.52
N LEU A 104 14.00 4.26 -17.00
CA LEU A 104 13.69 2.84 -16.87
C LEU A 104 13.76 2.38 -15.42
N ASP A 105 14.75 2.84 -14.68
CA ASP A 105 14.91 2.48 -13.27
C ASP A 105 13.82 3.12 -12.40
N SER A 106 13.43 4.37 -12.69
CA SER A 106 12.27 5.02 -12.07
C SER A 106 10.97 4.27 -12.36
N PHE A 107 10.77 3.79 -13.60
CA PHE A 107 9.60 2.99 -13.94
C PHE A 107 9.58 1.63 -13.20
N LYS A 108 10.73 0.94 -13.10
CA LYS A 108 10.84 -0.29 -12.30
C LYS A 108 10.50 -0.05 -10.84
N ASN A 109 11.02 1.02 -10.24
CA ASN A 109 10.74 1.39 -8.85
C ASN A 109 9.25 1.69 -8.64
N LEU A 110 8.61 2.35 -9.61
CA LEU A 110 7.18 2.60 -9.58
C LEU A 110 6.37 1.31 -9.59
N VAL A 111 6.74 0.35 -10.44
CA VAL A 111 6.11 -0.98 -10.51
C VAL A 111 6.34 -1.76 -9.22
N LEU A 112 7.54 -1.72 -8.64
CA LEU A 112 7.85 -2.36 -7.35
C LEU A 112 7.01 -1.76 -6.21
N ALA A 113 6.89 -0.43 -6.13
CA ALA A 113 6.07 0.24 -5.14
C ALA A 113 4.58 -0.17 -5.23
N LEU A 114 4.05 -0.28 -6.46
CA LEU A 114 2.70 -0.81 -6.69
C LEU A 114 2.57 -2.28 -6.28
N HIS A 115 3.60 -3.09 -6.55
CA HIS A 115 3.63 -4.50 -6.21
C HIS A 115 3.60 -4.70 -4.68
N HIS A 116 4.42 -3.95 -3.93
CA HIS A 116 4.41 -3.98 -2.47
C HIS A 116 3.08 -3.54 -1.85
N ARG A 117 2.31 -2.70 -2.56
CA ARG A 117 0.97 -2.27 -2.17
C ARG A 117 -0.12 -3.32 -2.46
N SER A 118 0.18 -4.44 -3.10
CA SER A 118 -0.85 -5.46 -3.35
C SER A 118 -1.02 -6.41 -2.16
N VAL A 119 -2.28 -6.62 -1.80
CA VAL A 119 -2.71 -7.50 -0.71
C VAL A 119 -2.31 -8.94 -1.00
N ASP A 120 -2.30 -9.35 -2.27
CA ASP A 120 -1.98 -10.71 -2.66
C ASP A 120 -0.54 -11.13 -2.32
N ILE A 121 0.40 -10.19 -2.32
CA ILE A 121 1.81 -10.45 -1.97
C ILE A 121 2.05 -10.32 -0.47
N THR A 122 1.25 -9.51 0.21
CA THR A 122 1.38 -9.31 1.66
C THR A 122 0.65 -10.37 2.48
N LYS A 123 -0.16 -11.24 1.84
CA LYS A 123 -0.79 -12.41 2.46
C LYS A 123 0.21 -13.39 3.08
N ASP A 124 1.44 -13.41 2.58
CA ASP A 124 2.51 -14.28 3.09
C ASP A 124 3.12 -13.76 4.40
N HIS A 125 2.69 -12.60 4.90
CA HIS A 125 3.19 -12.02 6.14
C HIS A 125 2.14 -12.12 7.25
N ASN A 126 2.44 -12.88 8.30
CA ASN A 126 1.62 -12.90 9.49
C ASN A 126 1.90 -11.66 10.35
N GLU A 127 1.06 -10.62 10.22
CA GLU A 127 1.17 -9.36 10.99
C GLU A 127 1.17 -9.60 12.51
N PHE A 128 0.54 -10.66 13.00
CA PHE A 128 0.51 -10.97 14.43
C PHE A 128 1.87 -11.50 14.91
N GLU A 129 2.43 -12.49 14.22
CA GLU A 129 3.75 -13.07 14.55
C GLU A 129 4.87 -12.02 14.48
N ILE A 130 4.85 -11.14 13.48
CA ILE A 130 5.80 -10.02 13.38
C ILE A 130 5.67 -9.12 14.61
N GLY A 131 4.44 -8.82 15.04
CA GLY A 131 4.17 -8.03 16.23
C GLY A 131 4.68 -8.68 17.52
N GLU A 132 4.42 -9.96 17.71
CA GLU A 132 4.91 -10.73 18.87
C GLU A 132 6.44 -10.73 18.93
N ALA A 133 7.11 -11.01 17.82
CA ALA A 133 8.57 -11.00 17.76
C ALA A 133 9.19 -9.65 18.17
N ILE A 134 8.55 -8.53 17.82
CA ILE A 134 9.01 -7.19 18.22
C ILE A 134 8.82 -6.97 19.72
N ILE A 135 7.67 -7.38 20.27
CA ILE A 135 7.37 -7.26 21.69
C ILE A 135 8.39 -8.08 22.50
N GLU A 136 8.60 -9.34 22.11
CA GLU A 136 9.57 -10.24 22.74
C GLU A 136 10.99 -9.67 22.72
N SER A 137 11.44 -9.19 21.55
CA SER A 137 12.76 -8.55 21.41
C SER A 137 12.88 -7.30 22.30
N THR A 138 11.82 -6.50 22.39
CA THR A 138 11.83 -5.27 23.20
C THR A 138 11.88 -5.58 24.69
N ILE A 139 11.15 -6.60 25.14
CA ILE A 139 11.17 -7.09 26.52
C ILE A 139 12.57 -7.61 26.87
N ALA A 140 13.16 -8.45 26.01
CA ALA A 140 14.49 -9.00 26.20
C ALA A 140 15.55 -7.88 26.32
N ASP A 141 15.49 -6.88 25.43
CA ASP A 141 16.39 -5.73 25.46
C ASP A 141 16.23 -4.88 26.73
N ALA A 142 14.98 -4.61 27.14
CA ALA A 142 14.70 -3.84 28.35
C ALA A 142 15.15 -4.59 29.61
N SER A 143 14.87 -5.89 29.69
CA SER A 143 15.34 -6.76 30.77
C SER A 143 16.87 -6.75 30.88
N ALA A 144 17.58 -6.87 29.75
CA ALA A 144 19.04 -6.84 29.74
C ALA A 144 19.61 -5.46 30.14
N LYS A 145 19.03 -4.36 29.64
CA LYS A 145 19.53 -3.00 29.90
C LYS A 145 19.21 -2.49 31.31
N LEU A 146 18.05 -2.85 31.84
CA LEU A 146 17.54 -2.34 33.11
C LEU A 146 17.71 -3.34 34.26
N GLY A 147 18.23 -4.54 33.99
CA GLY A 147 18.37 -5.60 34.99
C GLY A 147 17.03 -6.12 35.52
N LEU A 148 15.98 -6.04 34.69
CA LEU A 148 14.62 -6.45 35.04
C LEU A 148 14.35 -7.89 34.60
N THR A 149 13.48 -8.60 35.31
CA THR A 149 12.86 -9.83 34.79
C THR A 149 11.90 -9.49 33.63
N ALA A 150 11.58 -10.48 32.79
CA ALA A 150 10.63 -10.29 31.68
C ALA A 150 9.25 -9.81 32.17
N ASP A 151 8.77 -10.35 33.29
CA ASP A 151 7.50 -9.94 33.91
C ASP A 151 7.52 -8.49 34.40
N GLU A 152 8.66 -8.04 34.94
CA GLU A 152 8.82 -6.65 35.38
C GLU A 152 8.90 -5.69 34.19
N ALA A 153 9.61 -6.08 33.12
CA ALA A 153 9.64 -5.31 31.88
C ALA A 153 8.25 -5.23 31.24
N LEU A 154 7.49 -6.33 31.20
CA LEU A 154 6.13 -6.36 30.66
C LEU A 154 5.16 -5.46 31.45
N LYS A 155 5.32 -5.34 32.77
CA LYS A 155 4.51 -4.44 33.61
C LYS A 155 4.83 -2.96 33.40
N GLN A 156 6.07 -2.65 33.00
CA GLN A 156 6.55 -1.28 32.82
C GLN A 156 6.37 -0.77 31.40
N LEU A 157 6.39 -1.68 30.41
CA LEU A 157 6.21 -1.37 29.01
C LEU A 157 4.74 -1.44 28.61
N ARG A 158 4.35 -0.58 27.66
CA ARG A 158 3.03 -0.62 27.03
C ARG A 158 3.22 -0.93 25.56
N PHE A 159 2.51 -1.94 25.09
CA PHE A 159 2.54 -2.34 23.69
C PHE A 159 1.16 -2.13 23.06
N PRO A 160 1.10 -1.68 21.79
CA PRO A 160 -0.12 -1.77 21.00
C PRO A 160 -0.51 -3.22 20.78
N ASP A 161 -1.71 -3.44 20.22
CA ASP A 161 -2.10 -4.74 19.70
C ASP A 161 -1.01 -5.30 18.74
N PRO A 162 -0.54 -6.56 18.91
CA PRO A 162 0.55 -7.12 18.12
C PRO A 162 0.28 -7.05 16.61
N LYS A 163 -0.97 -7.26 16.18
CA LYS A 163 -1.34 -7.17 14.76
C LYS A 163 -1.14 -5.75 14.22
N HIS A 164 -1.45 -4.72 15.02
CA HIS A 164 -1.18 -3.35 14.62
C HIS A 164 0.32 -3.04 14.58
N LEU A 165 1.11 -3.59 15.50
CA LEU A 165 2.55 -3.42 15.51
C LEU A 165 3.21 -4.07 14.28
N GLY A 166 2.86 -5.31 13.97
CA GLY A 166 3.38 -5.98 12.78
C GLY A 166 2.90 -5.33 11.48
N ARG A 167 1.66 -4.82 11.43
CA ARG A 167 1.19 -3.97 10.31
C ARG A 167 2.07 -2.73 10.16
N ASN A 168 2.36 -2.02 11.25
CA ASN A 168 3.18 -0.81 11.21
C ASN A 168 4.55 -1.10 10.61
N VAL A 169 5.19 -2.18 11.06
CA VAL A 169 6.51 -2.57 10.55
C VAL A 169 6.43 -2.95 9.08
N ARG A 170 5.47 -3.81 8.69
CA ARG A 170 5.27 -4.19 7.29
C ARG A 170 5.07 -2.97 6.39
N VAL A 171 4.10 -2.11 6.73
CA VAL A 171 3.76 -0.95 5.91
C VAL A 171 4.92 0.05 5.86
N ARG A 172 5.61 0.31 6.98
CA ARG A 172 6.77 1.21 7.00
C ARG A 172 7.95 0.62 6.23
N ALA A 173 8.22 -0.68 6.33
CA ALA A 173 9.29 -1.32 5.56
C ALA A 173 9.12 -1.14 4.04
N GLN A 174 7.88 -1.14 3.55
CA GLN A 174 7.57 -0.88 2.14
C GLN A 174 7.90 0.57 1.71
N THR A 175 8.04 1.50 2.66
CA THR A 175 8.37 2.91 2.40
C THR A 175 9.85 3.23 2.56
N VAL A 176 10.65 2.31 3.12
CA VAL A 176 12.08 2.53 3.43
C VAL A 176 12.96 2.40 2.18
N GLU A 177 12.56 1.58 1.20
CA GLU A 177 13.36 1.32 -0.01
C GLU A 177 12.61 1.61 -1.32
N PRO A 178 12.10 2.83 -1.51
CA PRO A 178 12.67 3.51 -2.67
C PRO A 178 12.93 5.00 -2.41
N LYS A 179 14.18 5.42 -2.64
CA LYS A 179 14.50 6.80 -3.01
C LYS A 179 13.74 7.14 -4.30
N LEU A 180 12.49 7.54 -4.17
CA LEU A 180 11.71 8.09 -5.26
C LEU A 180 12.13 9.55 -5.45
N ALA A 181 13.27 9.75 -6.11
CA ALA A 181 13.47 10.97 -6.87
C ALA A 181 12.51 10.89 -8.06
N LEU A 182 11.29 11.40 -7.88
CA LEU A 182 10.25 11.46 -8.92
C LEU A 182 10.45 12.65 -9.88
N GLU A 183 11.60 13.29 -9.81
CA GLU A 183 12.06 14.30 -10.74
C GLU A 183 12.94 13.60 -11.77
N GLY A 184 12.35 13.11 -12.87
CA GLY A 184 13.16 12.47 -13.92
C GLY A 184 12.50 11.41 -14.78
N SER A 185 11.21 11.08 -14.60
CA SER A 185 10.48 10.26 -15.60
C SER A 185 10.39 10.96 -16.97
N VAL A 186 10.68 12.28 -16.99
CA VAL A 186 10.51 13.17 -18.13
C VAL A 186 11.88 13.74 -18.50
N ALA A 187 12.63 13.05 -19.35
CA ALA A 187 13.62 13.71 -20.20
C ALA A 187 13.93 12.86 -21.44
N GLN A 188 13.48 13.39 -22.58
CA GLN A 188 13.88 13.07 -23.95
C GLN A 188 13.43 11.72 -24.51
N PHE A 189 12.14 11.65 -24.85
CA PHE A 189 11.65 10.71 -25.87
C PHE A 189 12.16 11.15 -27.25
N GLY A 190 13.33 10.61 -27.64
CA GLY A 190 13.83 10.60 -29.01
C GLY A 190 13.42 9.32 -29.73
#